data_AF-A0A2R5LPE8-F1
#
_entry.id   AF-A0A2R5LPE8-F1
#
_cell.length_a   1.000
_cell.length_b   1.000
_cell.length_c   1.000
_cell.angle_alpha   90.00
_cell.angle_beta   90.00
_cell.angle_gamma   90.00
#
_symmetry.space_group_name_H-M   'P 1'
#
loop_
_entity.id
_entity.type
_entity.pdbx_description
1 polymer ?
#
loop_
_entity_poly.entity_id
_entity_poly.type
_entity_poly.pdbx_seq_one_letter_code
_entity_poly.pdbx_strand_id
1 'polypeptide(L)'
;MAVSCKFLWLLGFILLPLSSTSPQTPWVRGPAEYIALSGDLLIDYEVASNTTSGAVIRVVDSQGIPLSKTDVRSNLGHVIFPCGIVHKAGDYHFEIAQGDTVMARSPEVTKTRWPASATHVPLLLESYSSDAVVALEFPSVKCSPLQQDDYGFDVTLVYQGSSHPGLWKPEVLAQERLGNWKALWSQHITFDCQLFDRPGFYQVQVLCADDQSLPAVSESVLITVLKSPQYAINIVQNPISSCHSGINVVYRYPTTCGKGRDKVRVYGRRSGQLEYLFEQRLPMNKHAITLGCHLFPDGYE
;
A
#
# COMPACT_ATOMS: atom_id res chain seq x y z
N MET A 1 -104.76 -23.25 -24.78
CA MET A 1 -103.47 -23.47 -25.46
C MET A 1 -102.39 -22.90 -24.57
N ALA A 2 -101.61 -23.78 -23.93
CA ALA A 2 -100.50 -23.42 -23.06
C ALA A 2 -99.23 -23.96 -23.72
N VAL A 3 -98.22 -23.09 -23.90
CA VAL A 3 -96.90 -23.52 -24.36
C VAL A 3 -95.88 -23.08 -23.31
N SER A 4 -95.18 -24.11 -22.85
CA SER A 4 -94.18 -24.15 -21.78
C SER A 4 -92.83 -23.64 -22.28
N CYS A 5 -92.16 -22.81 -21.47
CA CYS A 5 -90.82 -22.30 -21.71
C CYS A 5 -89.80 -23.16 -20.95
N LYS A 6 -88.94 -23.87 -21.68
CA LYS A 6 -87.86 -24.71 -21.13
C LYS A 6 -86.63 -23.85 -20.81
N PHE A 7 -86.19 -23.89 -19.55
CA PHE A 7 -84.92 -23.35 -19.06
C PHE A 7 -83.77 -24.29 -19.46
N LEU A 8 -82.72 -23.73 -20.08
CA LEU A 8 -81.44 -24.41 -20.37
C LEU A 8 -80.42 -23.94 -19.32
N TRP A 9 -79.93 -24.85 -18.48
CA TRP A 9 -78.80 -24.60 -17.57
C TRP A 9 -77.49 -24.99 -18.26
N LEU A 10 -76.62 -24.02 -18.51
CA LEU A 10 -75.22 -24.21 -18.92
C LEU A 10 -74.35 -24.16 -17.65
N LEU A 11 -73.81 -25.32 -17.25
CA LEU A 11 -72.76 -25.42 -16.23
C LEU A 11 -71.41 -25.15 -16.89
N GLY A 12 -70.91 -23.91 -16.75
CA GLY A 12 -69.54 -23.55 -17.08
C GLY A 12 -68.61 -23.91 -15.92
N PHE A 13 -67.85 -24.99 -16.07
CA PHE A 13 -66.68 -25.27 -15.23
C PHE A 13 -65.57 -24.28 -15.60
N ILE A 14 -65.41 -23.23 -14.79
CA ILE A 14 -64.25 -22.34 -14.85
C ILE A 14 -63.07 -23.11 -14.22
N LEU A 15 -62.23 -23.70 -15.07
CA LEU A 15 -60.91 -24.17 -14.69
C LEU A 15 -60.07 -22.93 -14.34
N LEU A 16 -59.96 -22.63 -13.04
CA LEU A 16 -58.93 -21.72 -12.53
C LEU A 16 -57.56 -22.28 -12.94
N PRO A 17 -56.68 -21.48 -13.55
CA PRO A 17 -55.32 -21.92 -13.82
C PRO A 17 -54.64 -22.19 -12.48
N LEU A 18 -54.22 -23.44 -12.28
CA LEU A 18 -53.26 -23.78 -11.23
C LEU A 18 -52.05 -22.86 -11.43
N SER A 19 -51.80 -22.01 -10.45
CA SER A 19 -50.59 -21.20 -10.35
C SER A 19 -49.39 -22.14 -10.47
N SER A 20 -48.74 -22.10 -11.63
CA SER A 20 -47.49 -22.79 -11.88
C SER A 20 -46.43 -22.17 -10.97
N THR A 21 -46.14 -22.82 -9.84
CA THR A 21 -44.93 -22.55 -9.08
C THR A 21 -43.77 -23.00 -9.94
N SER A 22 -43.21 -22.08 -10.73
CA SER A 22 -41.90 -22.28 -11.35
C SER A 22 -40.93 -22.67 -10.24
N PRO A 23 -40.10 -23.71 -10.41
CA PRO A 23 -39.05 -24.01 -9.45
C PRO A 23 -38.18 -22.76 -9.31
N GLN A 24 -38.24 -22.12 -8.13
CA GLN A 24 -37.41 -20.96 -7.84
C GLN A 24 -35.97 -21.45 -7.67
N THR A 25 -35.13 -21.12 -8.63
CA THR A 25 -33.70 -21.41 -8.56
C THR A 25 -33.07 -20.54 -7.48
N PRO A 26 -32.37 -21.12 -6.49
CA PRO A 26 -31.75 -20.33 -5.43
C PRO A 26 -30.73 -19.36 -6.02
N TRP A 27 -30.66 -18.15 -5.47
CA TRP A 27 -29.69 -17.14 -5.88
C TRP A 27 -29.21 -16.33 -4.68
N VAL A 28 -27.99 -15.81 -4.79
CA VAL A 28 -27.38 -14.91 -3.81
C VAL A 28 -26.69 -13.78 -4.54
N ARG A 29 -26.76 -12.56 -4.00
CA ARG A 29 -26.19 -11.37 -4.60
C ARG A 29 -25.68 -10.44 -3.50
N GLY A 30 -24.46 -9.94 -3.67
CA GLY A 30 -23.97 -8.81 -2.89
C GLY A 30 -23.65 -7.62 -3.80
N PRO A 31 -22.99 -6.58 -3.27
CA PRO A 31 -22.67 -5.39 -4.04
C PRO A 31 -21.61 -5.67 -5.11
N ALA A 32 -21.65 -4.96 -6.23
CA ALA A 32 -20.62 -5.10 -7.27
C ALA A 32 -19.24 -4.59 -6.82
N GLU A 33 -19.22 -3.52 -6.01
CA GLU A 33 -18.01 -2.97 -5.41
C GLU A 33 -18.17 -2.82 -3.89
N TYR A 34 -17.07 -3.01 -3.16
CA TYR A 34 -17.03 -2.85 -1.72
C TYR A 34 -15.70 -2.20 -1.28
N ILE A 35 -15.71 -1.45 -0.18
CA ILE A 35 -14.49 -0.90 0.42
C ILE A 35 -14.21 -1.69 1.70
N ALA A 36 -13.04 -2.32 1.78
CA ALA A 36 -12.65 -3.08 2.97
C ALA A 36 -12.80 -2.22 4.23
N LEU A 37 -13.30 -2.80 5.32
CA LEU A 37 -13.47 -2.14 6.62
C LEU A 37 -14.38 -0.89 6.65
N SER A 38 -15.19 -0.64 5.60
CA SER A 38 -16.02 0.58 5.49
C SER A 38 -17.41 0.51 6.14
N GLY A 39 -17.84 -0.69 6.55
CA GLY A 39 -19.13 -0.91 7.20
C GLY A 39 -19.55 -2.38 7.19
N ASP A 40 -20.83 -2.63 7.46
CA ASP A 40 -21.39 -3.96 7.33
C ASP A 40 -21.65 -4.31 5.85
N LEU A 41 -21.53 -5.59 5.52
CA LEU A 41 -21.75 -6.10 4.16
C LEU A 41 -23.16 -6.73 4.07
N LEU A 42 -24.01 -6.13 3.24
CA LEU A 42 -25.37 -6.60 2.98
C LEU A 42 -25.40 -7.54 1.77
N ILE A 43 -26.02 -8.71 1.94
CA ILE A 43 -26.16 -9.72 0.88
C ILE A 43 -27.61 -10.15 0.79
N ASP A 44 -28.19 -10.03 -0.40
CA ASP A 44 -29.55 -10.47 -0.71
C ASP A 44 -29.54 -11.92 -1.20
N TYR A 45 -30.61 -12.65 -0.91
CA TYR A 45 -30.73 -14.05 -1.31
C TYR A 45 -32.17 -14.51 -1.45
N GLU A 46 -32.35 -15.56 -2.25
CA GLU A 46 -33.56 -16.38 -2.32
C GLU A 46 -33.19 -17.86 -2.31
N VAL A 47 -33.90 -18.65 -1.52
CA VAL A 47 -33.80 -20.11 -1.43
C VAL A 47 -35.18 -20.74 -1.57
N ALA A 48 -35.24 -21.96 -2.10
CA ALA A 48 -36.52 -22.65 -2.21
C ALA A 48 -37.08 -23.00 -0.82
N SER A 49 -38.41 -23.08 -0.73
CA SER A 49 -39.11 -23.21 0.55
C SER A 49 -38.77 -24.47 1.35
N ASN A 50 -38.26 -25.50 0.68
CA ASN A 50 -37.82 -26.75 1.28
C ASN A 50 -36.35 -26.75 1.74
N THR A 51 -35.58 -25.69 1.47
CA THR A 51 -34.13 -25.65 1.64
C THR A 51 -33.66 -24.74 2.77
N THR A 52 -34.57 -24.07 3.49
CA THR A 52 -34.21 -23.17 4.61
C THR A 52 -33.58 -23.88 5.79
N SER A 53 -33.92 -25.15 6.03
CA SER A 53 -33.37 -25.90 7.16
C SER A 53 -31.92 -26.31 6.90
N GLY A 54 -30.97 -25.62 7.56
CA GLY A 54 -29.54 -25.90 7.48
C GLY A 54 -28.79 -25.27 6.30
N ALA A 55 -29.44 -24.38 5.55
CA ALA A 55 -28.75 -23.55 4.55
C ALA A 55 -28.00 -22.39 5.23
N VAL A 56 -26.80 -22.10 4.72
CA VAL A 56 -25.96 -20.98 5.15
C VAL A 56 -25.53 -20.16 3.96
N ILE A 57 -25.37 -18.86 4.17
CA ILE A 57 -24.70 -17.97 3.23
C ILE A 57 -23.25 -17.83 3.67
N ARG A 58 -22.31 -17.92 2.72
CA ARG A 58 -20.87 -17.79 2.94
C ARG A 58 -20.31 -16.60 2.18
N VAL A 59 -19.38 -15.89 2.80
CA VAL A 59 -18.47 -14.97 2.11
C VAL A 59 -17.21 -15.74 1.78
N VAL A 60 -16.83 -15.79 0.51
CA VAL A 60 -15.72 -16.60 0.01
C VAL A 60 -14.75 -15.69 -0.74
N ASP A 61 -13.46 -15.86 -0.49
CA ASP A 61 -12.42 -15.14 -1.20
C ASP A 61 -12.09 -15.74 -2.57
N SER A 62 -11.16 -15.11 -3.30
CA SER A 62 -10.73 -15.57 -4.62
C SER A 62 -10.04 -16.93 -4.62
N GLN A 63 -9.57 -17.42 -3.46
CA GLN A 63 -8.95 -18.74 -3.29
C GLN A 63 -9.99 -19.82 -2.95
N GLY A 64 -11.26 -19.46 -2.82
CA GLY A 64 -12.33 -20.38 -2.44
C GLY A 64 -12.40 -20.63 -0.93
N ILE A 65 -11.71 -19.83 -0.11
CA ILE A 65 -11.69 -19.97 1.34
C ILE A 65 -12.90 -19.23 1.93
N PRO A 66 -13.78 -19.92 2.69
CA PRO A 66 -14.91 -19.27 3.35
C PRO A 66 -14.41 -18.44 4.52
N LEU A 67 -14.57 -17.12 4.44
CA LEU A 67 -14.21 -16.19 5.51
C LEU A 67 -15.24 -16.19 6.62
N SER A 68 -16.52 -16.29 6.30
CA SER A 68 -17.59 -16.32 7.29
C SER A 68 -18.85 -16.96 6.75
N LYS A 69 -19.74 -17.36 7.66
CA LYS A 69 -21.05 -17.92 7.34
C LYS A 69 -22.14 -17.40 8.26
N THR A 70 -23.37 -17.34 7.75
CA THR A 70 -24.57 -16.98 8.50
C THR A 70 -25.73 -17.88 8.08
N ASP A 71 -26.52 -18.34 9.05
CA ASP A 71 -27.68 -19.19 8.80
C ASP A 71 -28.79 -18.43 8.05
N VAL A 72 -29.40 -19.11 7.07
CA VAL A 72 -30.57 -18.63 6.34
C VAL A 72 -31.82 -18.81 7.20
N ARG A 73 -32.61 -17.74 7.38
CA ARG A 73 -33.79 -17.75 8.28
C ARG A 73 -35.13 -17.68 7.54
N SER A 74 -35.12 -17.26 6.28
CA SER A 74 -36.32 -17.11 5.45
C SER A 74 -36.04 -17.59 4.03
N ASN A 75 -37.08 -17.77 3.21
CA ASN A 75 -36.91 -18.14 1.80
C ASN A 75 -36.36 -16.99 0.96
N LEU A 76 -36.58 -15.75 1.38
CA LEU A 76 -36.14 -14.54 0.71
C LEU A 76 -35.76 -13.54 1.79
N GLY A 77 -34.67 -12.81 1.57
CA GLY A 77 -34.29 -11.74 2.48
C GLY A 77 -32.87 -11.26 2.23
N HIS A 78 -32.30 -10.68 3.27
CA HIS A 78 -30.92 -10.26 3.30
C HIS A 78 -30.24 -10.77 4.56
N VAL A 79 -28.93 -10.96 4.49
CA VAL A 79 -28.05 -11.19 5.63
C VAL A 79 -27.04 -10.04 5.72
N ILE A 80 -26.69 -9.71 6.96
CA ILE A 80 -25.70 -8.68 7.25
C ILE A 80 -24.49 -9.38 7.82
N PHE A 81 -23.37 -9.29 7.11
CA PHE A 81 -22.07 -9.67 7.63
C PHE A 81 -21.46 -8.47 8.34
N PRO A 82 -21.03 -8.62 9.61
CA PRO A 82 -20.51 -7.49 10.37
C PRO A 82 -19.23 -6.94 9.72
N CYS A 83 -19.01 -5.64 9.90
CA CYS A 83 -17.78 -4.99 9.49
C CYS A 83 -16.55 -5.73 10.02
N GLY A 84 -15.52 -5.89 9.18
CA GLY A 84 -14.26 -6.55 9.55
C GLY A 84 -14.13 -7.98 9.03
N ILE A 85 -15.17 -8.54 8.40
CA ILE A 85 -15.09 -9.82 7.66
C ILE A 85 -14.28 -9.64 6.37
N VAL A 86 -14.61 -8.60 5.60
CA VAL A 86 -13.88 -8.24 4.38
C VAL A 86 -12.92 -7.10 4.72
N HIS A 87 -11.67 -7.46 4.97
CA HIS A 87 -10.61 -6.56 5.44
C HIS A 87 -9.42 -6.44 4.48
N LYS A 88 -9.46 -7.11 3.34
CA LYS A 88 -8.41 -7.14 2.32
C LYS A 88 -8.99 -6.75 0.96
N ALA A 89 -8.24 -6.02 0.12
CA ALA A 89 -8.64 -5.79 -1.26
C ALA A 89 -8.58 -7.10 -2.06
N GLY A 90 -9.46 -7.25 -3.04
CA GLY A 90 -9.51 -8.45 -3.86
C GLY A 90 -10.91 -8.78 -4.35
N ASP A 91 -11.03 -10.01 -4.84
CA ASP A 91 -12.26 -10.54 -5.43
C ASP A 91 -12.96 -11.45 -4.42
N TYR A 92 -14.26 -11.22 -4.25
CA TYR A 92 -15.11 -11.98 -3.34
C TYR A 92 -16.37 -12.45 -4.04
N HIS A 93 -16.84 -13.63 -3.69
CA HIS A 93 -18.14 -14.12 -4.12
C HIS A 93 -18.92 -14.71 -2.95
N PHE A 94 -20.22 -14.87 -3.16
CA PHE A 94 -21.12 -15.36 -2.13
C PHE A 94 -21.70 -16.69 -2.53
N GLU A 95 -21.87 -17.57 -1.56
CA GLU A 95 -22.38 -18.92 -1.79
C GLU A 95 -23.52 -19.22 -0.83
N ILE A 96 -24.57 -19.85 -1.34
CA ILE A 96 -25.56 -20.55 -0.53
C ILE A 96 -25.12 -22.00 -0.48
N ALA A 97 -24.91 -22.53 0.71
CA ALA A 97 -24.49 -23.91 0.91
C ALA A 97 -25.35 -24.62 1.95
N GLN A 98 -25.60 -25.91 1.75
CA GLN A 98 -26.22 -26.80 2.72
C GLN A 98 -25.26 -27.96 2.97
N GLY A 99 -24.69 -28.03 4.18
CA GLY A 99 -23.52 -28.88 4.43
C GLY A 99 -22.34 -28.47 3.52
N ASP A 100 -21.79 -29.42 2.78
CA ASP A 100 -20.70 -29.17 1.82
C ASP A 100 -21.19 -28.90 0.39
N THR A 101 -22.50 -28.96 0.16
CA THR A 101 -23.07 -28.75 -1.18
C THR A 101 -23.37 -27.28 -1.40
N VAL A 102 -22.73 -26.68 -2.41
CA VAL A 102 -23.04 -25.33 -2.88
C VAL A 102 -24.30 -25.38 -3.75
N MET A 103 -25.36 -24.73 -3.29
CA MET A 103 -26.64 -24.65 -3.99
C MET A 103 -26.67 -23.53 -5.03
N ALA A 104 -26.04 -22.39 -4.70
CA ALA A 104 -25.98 -21.22 -5.56
C ALA A 104 -24.70 -20.43 -5.28
N ARG A 105 -24.17 -19.79 -6.33
CA ARG A 105 -23.06 -18.83 -6.25
C ARG A 105 -23.52 -17.49 -6.82
N SER A 106 -23.00 -16.40 -6.28
CA SER A 106 -23.28 -15.08 -6.83
C SER A 106 -22.83 -15.02 -8.30
N PRO A 107 -23.68 -14.52 -9.21
CA PRO A 107 -23.35 -14.45 -10.63
C PRO A 107 -22.23 -13.44 -10.90
N GLU A 108 -22.12 -12.42 -10.04
CA GLU A 108 -21.12 -11.37 -10.10
C GLU A 108 -20.13 -11.52 -8.93
N VAL A 109 -18.88 -11.15 -9.19
CA VAL A 109 -17.81 -11.07 -8.19
C VAL A 109 -17.83 -9.66 -7.63
N THR A 110 -17.87 -9.54 -6.31
CA THR A 110 -17.68 -8.28 -5.60
C THR A 110 -16.22 -7.89 -5.64
N LYS A 111 -15.94 -6.73 -6.24
CA LYS A 111 -14.60 -6.13 -6.27
C LYS A 111 -14.39 -5.30 -5.02
N THR A 112 -13.52 -5.77 -4.13
CA THR A 112 -13.17 -5.05 -2.91
C THR A 112 -11.91 -4.22 -3.13
N ARG A 113 -11.97 -2.93 -2.77
CA ARG A 113 -10.82 -2.01 -2.75
C ARG A 113 -10.31 -1.77 -1.33
N TRP A 114 -9.05 -1.37 -1.24
CA TRP A 114 -8.51 -0.83 0.01
C TRP A 114 -9.29 0.42 0.43
N PRO A 115 -9.37 0.72 1.75
CA PRO A 115 -9.91 2.00 2.21
C PRO A 115 -9.09 3.15 1.65
N ALA A 116 -9.73 4.29 1.46
CA ALA A 116 -9.02 5.51 1.09
C ALA A 116 -7.99 5.84 2.18
N SER A 117 -6.79 6.21 1.74
CA SER A 117 -5.63 6.43 2.60
C SER A 117 -4.99 7.79 2.28
N ALA A 118 -4.45 8.42 3.32
CA ALA A 118 -3.61 9.61 3.22
C ALA A 118 -2.26 9.31 3.89
N THR A 119 -1.19 9.28 3.08
CA THR A 119 0.18 9.15 3.58
C THR A 119 0.79 10.54 3.75
N HIS A 120 0.94 10.95 5.01
CA HIS A 120 1.56 12.20 5.39
C HIS A 120 3.08 12.02 5.44
N VAL A 121 3.78 12.80 4.62
CA VAL A 121 5.25 12.80 4.48
C VAL A 121 5.77 14.24 4.47
N PRO A 122 7.03 14.50 4.85
CA PRO A 122 7.64 15.80 4.61
C PRO A 122 7.71 16.09 3.11
N LEU A 123 7.25 17.26 2.67
CA LEU A 123 7.24 17.61 1.25
C LEU A 123 8.63 18.02 0.72
N LEU A 124 9.47 18.51 1.61
CA LEU A 124 10.79 19.04 1.31
C LEU A 124 11.78 18.62 2.39
N LEU A 125 12.90 18.04 1.97
CA LEU A 125 14.04 17.71 2.81
C LEU A 125 15.33 18.21 2.16
N GLU A 126 16.37 18.34 2.96
CA GLU A 126 17.74 18.46 2.45
C GLU A 126 18.49 17.16 2.67
N SER A 127 19.39 16.82 1.75
CA SER A 127 20.22 15.62 1.85
C SER A 127 20.98 15.57 3.19
N TYR A 128 20.88 14.47 3.93
CA TYR A 128 21.51 14.26 5.24
C TYR A 128 21.14 15.28 6.33
N SER A 129 19.97 15.93 6.26
CA SER A 129 19.57 16.95 7.25
C SER A 129 18.75 16.39 8.42
N SER A 130 17.68 15.66 8.13
CA SER A 130 16.71 15.16 9.11
C SER A 130 16.07 13.86 8.67
N ASP A 131 15.58 13.09 9.64
CA ASP A 131 14.80 11.89 9.37
C ASP A 131 13.44 12.26 8.75
N ALA A 132 12.84 11.31 8.03
CA ALA A 132 11.49 11.46 7.51
C ALA A 132 10.52 10.64 8.34
N VAL A 133 9.57 11.32 8.98
CA VAL A 133 8.48 10.67 9.71
C VAL A 133 7.27 10.54 8.78
N VAL A 134 6.77 9.32 8.69
CA VAL A 134 5.61 8.96 7.87
C VAL A 134 4.45 8.60 8.79
N ALA A 135 3.30 9.21 8.53
CA ALA A 135 2.05 8.87 9.19
C ALA A 135 0.99 8.49 8.17
N LEU A 136 0.21 7.45 8.47
CA LEU A 136 -0.86 6.95 7.61
C LEU A 136 -2.21 7.21 8.26
N GLU A 137 -3.15 7.72 7.48
CA GLU A 137 -4.51 8.00 7.92
C GLU A 137 -5.50 7.31 6.99
N PHE A 138 -6.55 6.70 7.57
CA PHE A 138 -7.56 5.95 6.83
C PHE A 138 -8.97 6.44 7.21
N PRO A 139 -9.43 7.57 6.64
CA PRO A 139 -10.66 8.23 7.08
C PRO A 139 -11.94 7.40 6.83
N SER A 140 -11.91 6.46 5.88
CA SER A 140 -13.07 5.64 5.52
C SER A 140 -13.22 4.35 6.33
N VAL A 141 -12.26 4.04 7.20
CA VAL A 141 -12.30 2.83 8.04
C VAL A 141 -13.27 3.05 9.20
N LYS A 142 -14.18 2.09 9.42
CA LYS A 142 -15.16 2.13 10.52
C LYS A 142 -15.00 1.01 11.55
N CYS A 143 -14.22 -0.02 11.24
CA CYS A 143 -14.03 -1.17 12.11
C CYS A 143 -12.63 -1.77 11.99
N SER A 144 -12.30 -2.65 12.92
CA SER A 144 -11.12 -3.51 12.85
C SER A 144 -11.46 -4.85 12.20
N PRO A 145 -10.48 -5.54 11.59
CA PRO A 145 -10.65 -6.92 11.16
C PRO A 145 -11.16 -7.81 12.30
N LEU A 146 -12.15 -8.67 12.01
CA LEU A 146 -12.74 -9.58 12.99
C LEU A 146 -11.97 -10.90 13.11
N GLN A 147 -11.23 -11.27 12.06
CA GLN A 147 -10.33 -12.40 12.06
C GLN A 147 -8.89 -11.91 12.19
N GLN A 148 -8.05 -12.74 12.79
CA GLN A 148 -6.65 -12.42 12.95
C GLN A 148 -5.99 -12.35 11.57
N ASP A 149 -5.36 -11.21 11.27
CA ASP A 149 -4.68 -10.99 10.01
C ASP A 149 -3.58 -12.07 9.82
N ASP A 150 -3.63 -12.81 8.71
CA ASP A 150 -2.56 -13.72 8.25
C ASP A 150 -1.58 -13.03 7.29
N TYR A 151 -1.75 -11.71 7.12
CA TYR A 151 -0.97 -10.88 6.23
C TYR A 151 -0.58 -9.57 6.94
N GLY A 152 0.32 -8.81 6.32
CA GLY A 152 0.53 -7.43 6.72
C GLY A 152 1.05 -6.56 5.58
N PHE A 153 1.80 -5.54 5.96
CA PHE A 153 2.11 -4.43 5.09
C PHE A 153 3.61 -4.18 5.00
N ASP A 154 4.06 -3.82 3.81
CA ASP A 154 5.40 -3.29 3.57
C ASP A 154 5.30 -1.80 3.34
N VAL A 155 5.94 -1.01 4.20
CA VAL A 155 6.10 0.44 4.02
C VAL A 155 7.48 0.68 3.43
N THR A 156 7.50 1.05 2.16
CA THR A 156 8.71 1.09 1.34
C THR A 156 9.04 2.52 0.95
N LEU A 157 10.28 2.94 1.22
CA LEU A 157 10.83 4.19 0.70
C LEU A 157 11.50 3.92 -0.65
N VAL A 158 11.02 4.62 -1.68
CA VAL A 158 11.48 4.47 -3.06
C VAL A 158 12.08 5.78 -3.55
N TYR A 159 13.28 5.70 -4.13
CA TYR A 159 13.89 6.80 -4.88
C TYR A 159 13.44 6.76 -6.33
N GLN A 160 12.76 7.82 -6.77
CA GLN A 160 12.18 7.96 -8.11
C GLN A 160 13.15 8.57 -9.13
N GLY A 161 14.29 9.12 -8.67
CA GLY A 161 15.31 9.73 -9.52
C GLY A 161 15.46 11.24 -9.34
N SER A 162 16.43 11.81 -10.06
CA SER A 162 16.82 13.24 -9.98
C SER A 162 16.09 14.14 -10.99
N SER A 163 15.32 13.54 -11.91
CA SER A 163 14.50 14.22 -12.91
C SER A 163 13.08 13.65 -12.90
N HIS A 164 12.15 14.29 -13.60
CA HIS A 164 10.72 13.95 -13.57
C HIS A 164 10.46 12.45 -13.87
N PRO A 165 9.38 11.87 -13.33
CA PRO A 165 9.11 10.43 -13.36
C PRO A 165 9.11 9.84 -14.78
N GLY A 166 9.75 8.67 -14.97
CA GLY A 166 9.63 7.85 -16.19
C GLY A 166 10.93 7.56 -16.96
N LEU A 167 12.03 8.27 -16.69
CA LEU A 167 13.34 8.02 -17.31
C LEU A 167 14.27 7.12 -16.48
N TRP A 168 13.94 6.92 -15.21
CA TRP A 168 14.78 6.21 -14.24
C TRP A 168 14.02 5.02 -13.66
N LYS A 169 14.73 3.92 -13.42
CA LYS A 169 14.17 2.78 -12.71
C LYS A 169 14.11 3.14 -11.22
N PRO A 170 12.93 3.08 -10.58
CA PRO A 170 12.82 3.34 -9.16
C PRO A 170 13.68 2.38 -8.35
N GLU A 171 14.30 2.88 -7.29
CA GLU A 171 15.18 2.13 -6.39
C GLU A 171 14.55 2.06 -5.00
N VAL A 172 14.35 0.85 -4.48
CA VAL A 172 13.91 0.64 -3.10
C VAL A 172 15.09 0.88 -2.17
N LEU A 173 14.96 1.86 -1.28
CA LEU A 173 16.02 2.24 -0.35
C LEU A 173 15.86 1.60 1.03
N ALA A 174 14.62 1.49 1.49
CA ALA A 174 14.27 0.90 2.76
C ALA A 174 12.87 0.31 2.71
N GLN A 175 12.65 -0.72 3.53
CA GLN A 175 11.36 -1.37 3.68
C GLN A 175 11.16 -1.73 5.15
N GLU A 176 10.02 -1.33 5.70
CA GLU A 176 9.60 -1.69 7.04
C GLU A 176 8.35 -2.58 6.97
N ARG A 177 8.44 -3.78 7.57
CA ARG A 177 7.36 -4.75 7.60
C ARG A 177 6.50 -4.55 8.84
N LEU A 178 5.21 -4.30 8.62
CA LEU A 178 4.20 -4.19 9.67
C LEU A 178 3.30 -5.43 9.65
N GLY A 179 3.03 -5.99 10.82
CA GLY A 179 2.39 -7.31 10.94
C GLY A 179 0.87 -7.34 10.87
N ASN A 180 0.17 -6.20 10.94
CA ASN A 180 -1.29 -6.13 10.94
C ASN A 180 -1.81 -4.70 10.73
N TRP A 181 -3.13 -4.55 10.58
CA TRP A 181 -3.80 -3.24 10.41
C TRP A 181 -3.57 -2.28 11.58
N LYS A 182 -3.50 -2.80 12.81
CA LYS A 182 -3.26 -1.96 14.00
C LYS A 182 -1.88 -1.31 13.94
N ALA A 183 -0.85 -2.05 13.56
CA ALA A 183 0.50 -1.51 13.38
C ALA A 183 0.51 -0.41 12.31
N LEU A 184 -0.23 -0.61 11.22
CA LEU A 184 -0.32 0.35 10.12
C LEU A 184 -0.90 1.72 10.51
N TRP A 185 -1.86 1.78 11.46
CA TRP A 185 -2.52 3.04 11.84
C TRP A 185 -1.99 3.67 13.13
N SER A 186 -1.33 2.88 13.99
CA SER A 186 -0.92 3.34 15.32
C SER A 186 0.52 3.82 15.40
N GLN A 187 1.32 3.61 14.35
CA GLN A 187 2.76 3.86 14.37
C GLN A 187 3.17 4.94 13.38
N HIS A 188 4.09 5.79 13.84
CA HIS A 188 4.87 6.62 12.94
C HIS A 188 6.06 5.79 12.45
N ILE A 189 6.18 5.66 11.14
CA ILE A 189 7.35 5.03 10.50
C ILE A 189 8.41 6.10 10.33
N THR A 190 9.63 5.84 10.79
CA THR A 190 10.75 6.80 10.66
C THR A 190 11.80 6.24 9.72
N PHE A 191 12.04 6.96 8.62
CA PHE A 191 13.15 6.67 7.73
C PHE A 191 14.36 7.52 8.11
N ASP A 192 15.47 6.83 8.43
CA ASP A 192 16.74 7.45 8.77
C ASP A 192 17.19 8.43 7.67
N CYS A 193 17.68 9.58 8.10
CA CYS A 193 18.17 10.62 7.21
C CYS A 193 19.31 10.21 6.25
N GLN A 194 19.99 9.09 6.54
CA GLN A 194 21.03 8.50 5.68
C GLN A 194 20.47 7.96 4.36
N LEU A 195 19.17 7.66 4.31
CA LEU A 195 18.49 7.23 3.10
C LEU A 195 18.27 8.38 2.12
N PHE A 196 18.25 9.62 2.61
CA PHE A 196 18.15 10.84 1.81
C PHE A 196 19.54 11.39 1.50
N ASP A 197 20.38 10.58 0.87
CA ASP A 197 21.78 10.92 0.57
C ASP A 197 22.00 11.69 -0.73
N ARG A 198 21.00 11.70 -1.61
CA ARG A 198 21.08 12.30 -2.95
C ARG A 198 19.88 13.20 -3.24
N PRO A 199 20.07 14.29 -3.98
CA PRO A 199 18.95 15.14 -4.38
C PRO A 199 18.06 14.44 -5.41
N GLY A 200 16.76 14.66 -5.33
CA GLY A 200 15.78 14.08 -6.24
C GLY A 200 14.42 13.88 -5.59
N PHE A 201 13.63 12.98 -6.16
CA PHE A 201 12.27 12.68 -5.71
C PHE A 201 12.22 11.33 -5.02
N TYR A 202 11.54 11.29 -3.89
CA TYR A 202 11.33 10.10 -3.09
C TYR A 202 9.83 9.90 -2.88
N GLN A 203 9.40 8.65 -2.74
CA GLN A 203 8.00 8.32 -2.50
C GLN A 203 7.91 7.19 -1.49
N VAL A 204 6.92 7.26 -0.61
CA VAL A 204 6.58 6.17 0.28
C VAL A 204 5.42 5.40 -0.31
N GLN A 205 5.58 4.09 -0.43
CA GLN A 205 4.54 3.18 -0.91
C GLN A 205 4.19 2.18 0.18
N VAL A 206 2.91 1.89 0.34
CA VAL A 206 2.41 0.88 1.26
C VAL A 206 1.82 -0.24 0.43
N LEU A 207 2.40 -1.42 0.54
CA LEU A 207 2.03 -2.61 -0.22
C LEU A 207 1.53 -3.70 0.72
N CYS A 208 0.65 -4.58 0.21
CA CYS A 208 0.36 -5.84 0.88
C CYS A 208 1.58 -6.74 0.74
N ALA A 209 2.20 -7.09 1.85
CA ALA A 209 3.48 -7.81 1.84
C ALA A 209 3.34 -9.27 1.37
N ASP A 210 2.19 -9.88 1.65
CA ASP A 210 1.93 -11.29 1.35
C ASP A 210 1.29 -11.49 -0.02
N ASP A 211 0.92 -10.40 -0.69
CA ASP A 211 0.30 -10.45 -2.02
C ASP A 211 0.58 -9.17 -2.81
N GLN A 212 1.66 -9.20 -3.59
CA GLN A 212 2.07 -8.08 -4.45
C GLN A 212 1.23 -7.95 -5.73
N SER A 213 0.30 -8.87 -5.99
CA SER A 213 -0.63 -8.73 -7.12
C SER A 213 -1.73 -7.70 -6.84
N LEU A 214 -1.93 -7.37 -5.56
CA LEU A 214 -2.91 -6.38 -5.13
C LEU A 214 -2.41 -4.96 -5.40
N PRO A 215 -3.33 -4.01 -5.66
CA PRO A 215 -2.96 -2.61 -5.77
C PRO A 215 -2.33 -2.12 -4.47
N ALA A 216 -1.49 -1.08 -4.59
CA ALA A 216 -0.92 -0.39 -3.43
C ALA A 216 -2.04 0.05 -2.47
N VAL A 217 -1.82 -0.16 -1.18
CA VAL A 217 -2.72 0.29 -0.11
C VAL A 217 -2.69 1.80 -0.01
N SER A 218 -1.52 2.39 -0.20
CA SER A 218 -1.32 3.83 -0.22
C SER A 218 -0.05 4.20 -0.97
N GLU A 219 -0.05 5.37 -1.59
CA GLU A 219 1.14 6.01 -2.13
C GLU A 219 1.19 7.46 -1.63
N SER A 220 2.35 7.90 -1.17
CA SER A 220 2.53 9.29 -0.78
C SER A 220 2.65 10.20 -2.00
N VAL A 221 2.46 11.50 -1.77
CA VAL A 221 3.02 12.53 -2.65
C VAL A 221 4.55 12.43 -2.68
N LEU A 222 5.18 13.05 -3.69
CA LEU A 222 6.63 13.06 -3.79
C LEU A 222 7.27 13.94 -2.71
N ILE A 223 8.25 13.39 -2.03
CA ILE A 223 9.19 14.09 -1.15
C ILE A 223 10.30 14.65 -2.04
N THR A 224 10.48 15.97 -2.05
CA THR A 224 11.59 16.60 -2.78
C THR A 224 12.79 16.70 -1.86
N VAL A 225 13.92 16.11 -2.26
CA VAL A 225 15.19 16.23 -1.55
C VAL A 225 16.11 17.17 -2.31
N LEU A 226 16.49 18.27 -1.67
CA LEU A 226 17.48 19.20 -2.19
C LEU A 226 18.88 18.83 -1.72
N LYS A 227 19.88 19.20 -2.51
CA LYS A 227 21.26 19.12 -2.07
C LYS A 227 21.45 20.09 -0.91
N SER A 228 21.94 19.60 0.24
CA SER A 228 22.15 20.48 1.39
C SER A 228 23.17 21.57 1.06
N PRO A 229 22.86 22.86 1.34
CA PRO A 229 23.79 23.96 1.16
C PRO A 229 24.94 23.92 2.16
N GLN A 230 24.85 23.07 3.19
CA GLN A 230 25.90 22.92 4.19
C GLN A 230 27.14 22.23 3.63
N TYR A 231 27.02 21.47 2.53
CA TYR A 231 28.17 20.89 1.84
C TYR A 231 29.01 21.98 1.17
N ALA A 232 30.09 22.36 1.82
CA ALA A 232 31.07 23.28 1.28
C ALA A 232 32.48 22.77 1.56
N ILE A 233 33.36 22.83 0.57
CA ILE A 233 34.78 22.57 0.71
C ILE A 233 35.53 23.78 0.15
N ASN A 234 36.42 24.35 0.95
CA ASN A 234 37.21 25.53 0.63
C ASN A 234 38.68 25.23 0.88
N ILE A 235 39.51 25.55 -0.12
CA ILE A 235 40.95 25.41 -0.05
C ILE A 235 41.52 26.82 -0.15
N VAL A 236 42.26 27.24 0.88
CA VAL A 236 42.76 28.61 0.97
C VAL A 236 44.04 28.82 0.14
N GLN A 237 44.74 27.73 -0.20
CA GLN A 237 46.05 27.78 -0.85
C GLN A 237 45.93 27.62 -2.36
N ASN A 238 46.50 28.56 -3.09
CA ASN A 238 46.68 28.50 -4.54
C ASN A 238 47.98 29.28 -4.90
N PRO A 239 49.00 28.68 -5.55
CA PRO A 239 49.11 27.29 -6.00
C PRO A 239 49.59 26.29 -4.93
N ILE A 240 49.35 24.99 -5.16
CA ILE A 240 49.79 23.89 -4.28
C ILE A 240 51.32 23.66 -4.37
N SER A 241 51.97 24.14 -5.43
CA SER A 241 53.41 23.96 -5.69
C SER A 241 54.34 24.56 -4.62
N SER A 242 53.83 25.44 -3.75
CA SER A 242 54.55 26.00 -2.60
C SER A 242 54.07 25.44 -1.26
N CYS A 243 53.70 24.16 -1.21
CA CYS A 243 53.25 23.53 0.03
C CYS A 243 54.39 23.48 1.06
N HIS A 244 54.37 24.41 2.02
CA HIS A 244 55.38 24.48 3.09
C HIS A 244 54.94 23.76 4.37
N SER A 245 53.68 23.94 4.78
CA SER A 245 53.14 23.44 6.06
C SER A 245 51.93 22.51 5.91
N GLY A 246 51.59 22.12 4.68
CA GLY A 246 50.41 21.33 4.34
C GLY A 246 49.26 22.17 3.80
N ILE A 247 48.29 21.50 3.18
CA ILE A 247 47.12 22.12 2.57
C ILE A 247 45.96 22.16 3.56
N ASN A 248 45.56 23.37 3.93
CA ASN A 248 44.41 23.59 4.78
C ASN A 248 43.12 23.48 3.96
N VAL A 249 42.34 22.45 4.27
CA VAL A 249 41.02 22.21 3.70
C VAL A 249 40.00 22.52 4.76
N VAL A 250 39.20 23.57 4.54
CA VAL A 250 38.07 23.94 5.39
C VAL A 250 36.82 23.32 4.79
N TYR A 251 36.03 22.63 5.59
CA TYR A 251 34.83 21.94 5.12
C TYR A 251 33.64 22.14 6.07
N ARG A 252 32.46 22.17 5.47
CA ARG A 252 31.16 22.15 6.15
C ARG A 252 30.34 21.01 5.56
N TYR A 253 29.58 20.36 6.42
CA TYR A 253 28.70 19.25 6.08
C TYR A 253 27.65 19.11 7.18
N PRO A 254 26.47 18.54 6.88
CA PRO A 254 25.46 18.24 7.90
C PRO A 254 26.01 17.26 8.94
N THR A 255 26.02 17.66 10.22
CA THR A 255 26.49 16.81 11.32
C THR A 255 25.39 15.96 11.95
N THR A 256 24.12 16.23 11.63
CA THR A 256 22.95 15.54 12.20
C THR A 256 22.89 14.07 11.83
N CYS A 257 23.36 13.72 10.63
CA CYS A 257 23.26 12.35 10.08
C CYS A 257 24.61 11.63 9.95
N GLY A 258 25.71 12.36 10.16
CA GLY A 258 27.08 11.88 10.00
C GLY A 258 27.50 10.98 11.16
N LYS A 259 27.61 9.67 10.93
CA LYS A 259 28.21 8.71 11.89
C LYS A 259 29.76 8.78 11.92
N GLY A 260 30.32 9.96 11.65
CA GLY A 260 31.77 10.21 11.58
C GLY A 260 32.52 9.34 10.56
N ARG A 261 31.86 8.93 9.48
CA ARG A 261 32.44 8.12 8.39
C ARG A 261 32.89 8.97 7.20
N ASP A 262 32.71 10.28 7.29
CA ASP A 262 32.96 11.21 6.20
C ASP A 262 34.45 11.30 5.89
N LYS A 263 34.76 11.47 4.60
CA LYS A 263 36.13 11.51 4.09
C LYS A 263 36.24 12.65 3.08
N VAL A 264 37.41 13.28 3.05
CA VAL A 264 37.82 14.10 1.90
C VAL A 264 38.61 13.20 0.97
N ARG A 265 38.18 13.11 -0.29
CA ARG A 265 38.91 12.42 -1.36
C ARG A 265 39.64 13.45 -2.20
N VAL A 266 40.90 13.18 -2.48
CA VAL A 266 41.75 14.03 -3.30
C VAL A 266 42.02 13.34 -4.62
N TYR A 267 41.80 14.09 -5.69
CA TYR A 267 42.09 13.69 -7.06
C TYR A 267 43.09 14.69 -7.63
N GLY A 268 44.04 14.20 -8.42
CA GLY A 268 45.01 15.02 -9.15
C GLY A 268 44.79 14.90 -10.64
N ARG A 269 45.19 15.90 -11.42
CA ARG A 269 45.15 15.83 -12.88
C ARG A 269 46.55 15.67 -13.46
N ARG A 270 46.78 14.65 -14.29
CA ARG A 270 48.04 14.44 -15.01
C ARG A 270 47.75 14.15 -16.47
N SER A 271 48.40 14.88 -17.37
CA SER A 271 48.21 14.73 -18.83
C SER A 271 46.74 14.79 -19.27
N GLY A 272 45.92 15.58 -18.57
CA GLY A 272 44.48 15.72 -18.83
C GLY A 272 43.59 14.63 -18.20
N GLN A 273 44.14 13.58 -17.59
CA GLN A 273 43.37 12.54 -16.89
C GLN A 273 43.26 12.85 -15.40
N LEU A 274 42.07 12.62 -14.83
CA LEU A 274 41.81 12.77 -13.40
C LEU A 274 42.08 11.44 -12.70
N GLU A 275 43.01 11.43 -11.75
CA GLU A 275 43.45 10.24 -11.04
C GLU A 275 43.17 10.38 -9.54
N TYR A 276 42.75 9.29 -8.91
CA TYR A 276 42.58 9.22 -7.46
C TYR A 276 43.97 9.18 -6.78
N LEU A 277 44.20 10.10 -5.84
CA LEU A 277 45.47 10.14 -5.10
C LEU A 277 45.32 9.46 -3.73
N PHE A 278 44.44 9.99 -2.89
CA PHE A 278 44.21 9.47 -1.54
C PHE A 278 42.86 9.94 -0.95
N GLU A 279 42.51 9.37 0.19
CA GLU A 279 41.39 9.83 1.00
C GLU A 279 41.79 9.97 2.47
N GLN A 280 41.28 11.01 3.14
CA GLN A 280 41.51 11.27 4.55
C GLN A 280 40.18 11.29 5.28
N ARG A 281 40.05 10.49 6.35
CA ARG A 281 38.86 10.51 7.20
C ARG A 281 38.78 11.83 7.95
N LEU A 282 37.59 12.43 7.96
CA LEU A 282 37.33 13.67 8.67
C LEU A 282 37.20 13.39 10.17
N PRO A 283 38.00 14.07 11.02
CA PRO A 283 37.82 13.99 12.46
C PRO A 283 36.46 14.57 12.85
N MET A 284 35.76 13.88 13.77
CA MET A 284 34.50 14.37 14.34
C MET A 284 34.69 15.75 14.97
N ASN A 285 33.66 16.60 14.85
CA ASN A 285 33.61 17.94 15.45
C ASN A 285 34.72 18.90 14.99
N LYS A 286 35.36 18.63 13.84
CA LYS A 286 36.28 19.57 13.19
C LYS A 286 35.74 20.00 11.84
N HIS A 287 36.05 21.24 11.46
CA HIS A 287 35.67 21.85 10.17
C HIS A 287 36.89 22.18 9.30
N ALA A 288 38.06 21.68 9.69
CA ALA A 288 39.29 21.86 8.94
C ALA A 288 40.25 20.69 9.17
N ILE A 289 40.96 20.30 8.11
CA ILE A 289 42.09 19.39 8.16
C ILE A 289 43.27 20.01 7.43
N THR A 290 44.47 19.64 7.86
CA THR A 290 45.72 19.97 7.16
C THR A 290 46.21 18.68 6.50
N LEU A 291 46.24 18.68 5.17
CA LEU A 291 46.77 17.58 4.37
C LEU A 291 48.28 17.77 4.21
N GLY A 292 49.08 16.79 4.61
CA GLY A 292 50.54 16.88 4.52
C GLY A 292 51.03 16.98 3.07
N CYS A 293 52.04 17.80 2.81
CA CYS A 293 52.57 18.01 1.45
C CYS A 293 53.07 16.72 0.79
N HIS A 294 53.55 15.75 1.59
CA HIS A 294 53.99 14.44 1.13
C HIS A 294 52.87 13.59 0.48
N LEU A 295 51.60 13.97 0.67
CA LEU A 295 50.46 13.31 0.04
C LEU A 295 50.21 13.76 -1.40
N PHE A 296 50.93 14.78 -1.87
CA PHE A 296 50.79 15.36 -3.20
C PHE A 296 52.05 15.05 -4.03
N PRO A 297 52.03 13.95 -4.82
CA PRO A 297 53.17 13.59 -5.66
C PRO A 297 53.37 14.58 -6.81
N ASP A 298 54.62 14.73 -7.24
CA ASP A 298 54.99 15.63 -8.34
C ASP A 298 54.29 15.25 -9.66
N GLY A 299 54.07 16.24 -10.53
CA GLY A 299 53.52 16.03 -11.87
C GLY A 299 52.00 15.82 -11.91
N TYR A 300 51.30 16.20 -10.84
CA TYR A 300 49.85 16.42 -10.84
C TYR A 300 49.56 17.92 -10.70
N GLU A 301 48.57 18.39 -11.44
CA GLU A 301 47.94 19.71 -11.30
C GLU A 301 46.64 19.61 -10.51
#